data_AF-A0A2S8X4F7-F1
#
_entry.id   AF-A0A2S8X4F7-F1
#
_cell.length_a   1.000
_cell.length_b   1.000
_cell.length_c   1.000
_cell.angle_alpha   90.00
_cell.angle_beta   90.00
_cell.angle_gamma   90.00
#
_symmetry.space_group_name_H-M   'P 1'
#
loop_
_entity.id
_entity.type
_entity.pdbx_description
1 polymer ?
#
loop_
_entity_poly.entity_id
_entity_poly.type
_entity_poly.pdbx_seq_one_letter_code
_entity_poly.pdbx_strand_id
1 'polypeptide(L)' 'MKQGKRLTKKQKNDLLKARPGVTLENWLSERETSEGVVLLNKHSGKRWLLDKIDGMLRPYKVRT' A
#
# COMPACT_ATOMS: atom_id res chain seq x y z
N MET A 1 -14.40 -3.24 11.50
CA MET A 1 -13.43 -2.58 10.59
C MET A 1 -13.26 -3.47 9.36
N LYS A 2 -13.45 -2.97 8.13
CA LYS A 2 -13.28 -3.80 6.92
C LYS A 2 -11.82 -4.26 6.85
N GLN A 3 -11.58 -5.56 6.98
CA GLN A 3 -10.25 -6.17 6.92
C GLN A 3 -9.64 -5.89 5.54
N GLY A 4 -8.41 -5.33 5.51
CA GLY A 4 -7.69 -5.14 4.25
C GLY A 4 -7.46 -6.47 3.52
N LYS A 5 -7.48 -6.46 2.19
CA LYS A 5 -7.27 -7.65 1.35
C LYS A 5 -5.77 -7.93 1.18
N ARG A 6 -5.42 -9.18 0.86
CA ARG A 6 -4.05 -9.52 0.44
C ARG A 6 -3.68 -8.76 -0.84
N LEU A 7 -2.41 -8.38 -0.96
CA LEU A 7 -1.90 -7.73 -2.17
C LEU A 7 -2.00 -8.65 -3.39
N THR A 8 -2.40 -8.09 -4.53
CA THR A 8 -2.33 -8.77 -5.84
C THR A 8 -0.88 -8.91 -6.32
N LYS A 9 -0.62 -9.77 -7.31
CA LYS A 9 0.71 -9.92 -7.91
C LYS A 9 1.28 -8.59 -8.42
N LYS A 10 0.44 -7.79 -9.08
CA LYS A 10 0.81 -6.46 -9.57
C LYS A 10 1.20 -5.53 -8.42
N GLN A 11 0.34 -5.41 -7.39
CA GLN A 11 0.61 -4.57 -6.22
C GLN A 11 1.88 -4.99 -5.46
N LYS A 12 2.17 -6.30 -5.37
CA LYS A 12 3.43 -6.79 -4.79
C LYS A 12 4.65 -6.32 -5.57
N ASN A 13 4.62 -6.46 -6.89
CA ASN A 13 5.72 -6.03 -7.76
C ASN A 13 5.91 -4.51 -7.68
N ASP A 14 4.82 -3.75 -7.75
CA ASP A 14 4.86 -2.28 -7.69
C ASP A 14 5.37 -1.81 -6.32
N LEU A 15 4.95 -2.46 -5.23
CA LEU A 15 5.47 -2.20 -3.88
C LEU A 15 6.97 -2.51 -3.76
N LEU A 16 7.44 -3.63 -4.32
CA LEU A 16 8.87 -3.97 -4.31
C LEU A 16 9.70 -2.99 -5.12
N LYS A 17 9.18 -2.49 -6.24
CA LYS A 17 9.82 -1.41 -7.02
C LYS A 17 9.88 -0.11 -6.23
N ALA A 18 8.76 0.27 -5.61
CA ALA A 18 8.66 1.51 -4.84
C ALA A 18 9.51 1.49 -3.56
N ARG A 19 9.66 0.31 -2.93
CA ARG A 19 10.45 0.13 -1.72
C ARG A 19 11.10 -1.26 -1.69
N PRO A 20 12.32 -1.40 -2.22
CA PRO A 20 13.06 -2.66 -2.18
C PRO A 20 13.27 -3.16 -0.74
N GLY A 21 13.22 -4.48 -0.54
CA GLY A 21 13.47 -5.12 0.74
C GLY A 21 12.30 -5.13 1.74
N VAL A 22 11.10 -4.67 1.35
CA VAL A 22 9.92 -4.79 2.23
C VAL A 22 9.41 -6.22 2.34
N THR A 23 8.97 -6.58 3.54
CA THR A 23 8.28 -7.85 3.77
C THR A 23 6.82 -7.76 3.32
N LEU A 24 6.50 -8.30 2.14
CA LEU A 24 5.18 -8.18 1.51
C LEU A 24 4.02 -8.69 2.38
N GLU A 25 4.26 -9.68 3.23
CA GLU A 25 3.24 -10.24 4.13
C GLU A 25 2.76 -9.24 5.19
N ASN A 26 3.53 -8.19 5.47
CA ASN A 26 3.17 -7.13 6.39
C ASN A 26 2.22 -6.10 5.76
N TRP A 27 1.87 -6.24 4.49
CA TRP A 27 1.07 -5.26 3.76
C TRP A 27 -0.29 -5.83 3.33
N LEU A 28 -1.32 -5.01 3.48
CA LEU A 28 -2.68 -5.28 3.02
C LEU A 28 -3.16 -4.14 2.13
N SER A 29 -3.91 -4.46 1.08
CA SER A 29 -4.61 -3.49 0.24
C SER A 29 -5.96 -3.15 0.88
N GLU A 30 -6.15 -1.90 1.29
CA GLU A 30 -7.43 -1.47 1.87
C GLU A 30 -8.41 -1.00 0.78
N ARG A 31 -7.97 -0.11 -0.11
CA ARG A 31 -8.80 0.43 -1.20
C ARG A 31 -7.96 0.96 -2.35
N GLU A 32 -8.54 0.97 -3.54
CA GLU A 32 -7.99 1.71 -4.68
C GLU A 32 -8.63 3.10 -4.75
N THR A 33 -7.85 4.08 -5.19
CA THR A 33 -8.23 5.49 -5.30
C THR A 33 -7.84 6.02 -6.68
N SER A 34 -8.27 7.24 -7.00
CA SER A 34 -7.84 7.96 -8.21
C SER A 34 -6.33 8.22 -8.25
N GLU A 35 -5.62 8.19 -7.11
CA GLU A 35 -4.17 8.45 -7.02
C GLU A 35 -3.33 7.16 -6.95
N GLY A 36 -3.91 6.03 -6.53
CA GLY A 36 -3.13 4.82 -6.26
C GLY A 36 -3.85 3.84 -5.36
N VAL A 37 -3.09 2.90 -4.80
CA VAL A 37 -3.60 1.90 -3.85
C VAL A 37 -3.22 2.28 -2.43
N VAL A 38 -4.22 2.39 -1.55
CA VAL A 38 -3.98 2.58 -0.12
C VAL A 38 -3.65 1.23 0.50
N LEU A 39 -2.44 1.15 1.04
CA LEU A 39 -1.88 -0.02 1.70
C LEU A 39 -1.80 0.21 3.22
N LEU A 40 -2.19 -0.80 3.99
CA LEU A 40 -1.98 -0.86 5.43
C LEU A 40 -0.75 -1.71 5.73
N ASN A 41 0.21 -1.14 6.46
CA ASN A 41 1.31 -1.89 7.02
C ASN A 41 0.89 -2.44 8.40
N LYS A 42 0.68 -3.75 8.51
CA LYS A 42 0.23 -4.43 9.74
C LYS A 42 1.21 -4.28 10.90
N HIS A 43 2.51 -4.20 10.63
CA HIS A 43 3.52 -4.09 11.68
C HIS A 43 3.48 -2.72 12.37
N SER A 44 3.34 -1.65 11.59
CA SER A 44 3.31 -0.27 12.10
C SER A 44 1.91 0.31 12.31
N GLY A 45 0.87 -0.35 11.81
CA GLY A 45 -0.50 0.19 11.74
C GLY A 45 -0.66 1.39 10.80
N LYS A 46 0.40 1.81 10.10
CA LYS A 46 0.40 3.02 9.26
C LYS A 46 -0.14 2.71 7.86
N ARG A 47 -0.84 3.70 7.30
CA ARG A 47 -1.31 3.68 5.92
C ARG A 47 -0.34 4.37 4.99
N TRP A 48 -0.20 3.81 3.81
CA TRP A 48 0.66 4.32 2.74
C TRP A 48 -0.12 4.31 1.43
N LEU A 49 0.19 5.24 0.56
CA LEU A 49 -0.31 5.29 -0.79
C LEU A 49 0.81 4.77 -1.70
N LEU A 50 0.53 3.66 -2.38
CA LEU A 50 1.32 3.23 -3.51
C LEU A 50 0.78 3.98 -4.74
N ASP A 51 1.50 5.01 -5.11
CA ASP A 51 1.13 5.92 -6.19
C ASP A 51 1.20 5.21 -7.54
N LYS A 52 0.15 5.36 -8.36
CA LYS A 52 0.10 4.73 -9.69
C LYS A 52 0.64 5.63 -10.81
N ILE A 53 0.83 6.92 -10.53
CA ILE A 53 1.39 7.90 -11.47
C ILE A 53 2.91 7.83 -11.36
N ASP A 54 3.43 8.04 -10.15
CA ASP A 54 4.88 8.17 -9.94
C ASP A 54 5.53 6.86 -9.48
N GLY A 55 4.75 5.81 -9.20
CA GLY A 55 5.25 4.53 -8.72
C GLY A 55 5.86 4.58 -7.31
N MET A 56 5.65 5.67 -6.57
CA MET A 56 6.27 5.90 -5.27
C MET A 56 5.37 5.45 -4.11
N LEU A 57 6.00 5.05 -3.00
CA LEU A 57 5.31 4.71 -1.76
C LEU A 57 5.41 5.89 -0.78
N ARG A 58 4.28 6.54 -0.49
CA ARG A 58 4.24 7.73 0.39
C ARG A 58 3.26 7.56 1.56
N PRO A 59 3.49 8.21 2.72
CA PRO A 59 2.55 8.12 3.85
C PRO A 59 1.16 8.62 3.44
N TYR A 60 0.11 7.86 3.77
CA TYR A 60 -1.27 8.23 3.47
C TYR A 60 -1.92 8.82 4.71
N LYS A 61 -2.19 10.13 4.70
CA LYS A 61 -2.97 10.80 5.74
C LYS A 61 -4.44 10.66 5.41
N VAL A 62 -5.20 10.01 6.28
CA VAL A 62 -6.66 10.04 6.22
C VAL A 62 -7.06 11.48 6.57
N ARG A 63 -7.62 12.20 5.60
CA ARG A 63 -8.35 13.44 5.91
C ARG A 63 -9.61 13.01 6.66
N THR A 64 -9.61 13.19 7.98
CA THR A 64 -10.80 13.11 8.84
C THR A 64 -11.72 14.27 8.53
#